data_AF-A0A1I4WSJ0-F1
#
_entry.id   AF-A0A1I4WSJ0-F1
#
_cell.length_a   1.000
_cell.length_b   1.000
_cell.length_c   1.000
_cell.angle_alpha   90.00
_cell.angle_beta   90.00
_cell.angle_gamma   90.00
#
_symmetry.space_group_name_H-M   'P 1'
#
loop_
_entity.id
_entity.type
_entity.pdbx_description
1 polymer ?
#
loop_
_entity_poly.entity_id
_entity_poly.type
_entity_poly.pdbx_seq_one_letter_code
_entity_poly.pdbx_strand_id
1 'polypeptide(L)'
;MKISASLIASLLVITTFGTSTAAVAGGHARVRGAHTNAAGGVSGGTVAVSRGPHGSTLARGRGFATDGQGNAVAGSAASVRGPNGGHAQRSGRSARYADGSASHQSSSSGYSAAGGSYATSGYGQRNADGTRSDARSTTVHGARGGSYAGSTSGASGEGITHTSTATGAGGYSYEGSTHVSQDGVTHSGTCRDPAGNVIACH
;
A
#
# COMPACT_ATOMS: atom_id res chain seq x y z
N MET A 1 5.08 -5.60 -41.40
CA MET A 1 5.28 -4.31 -40.69
C MET A 1 5.29 -4.62 -39.19
N LYS A 2 6.47 -4.72 -38.58
CA LYS A 2 6.68 -5.08 -37.17
C LYS A 2 7.03 -3.79 -36.43
N ILE A 3 6.14 -3.29 -35.59
CA ILE A 3 6.44 -2.14 -34.72
C ILE A 3 6.94 -2.72 -33.40
N SER A 4 8.25 -2.61 -33.21
CA SER A 4 9.00 -3.10 -32.07
C SER A 4 8.65 -2.31 -30.82
N ALA A 5 8.03 -2.98 -29.84
CA ALA A 5 7.87 -2.47 -28.48
C ALA A 5 9.25 -2.37 -27.80
N SER A 6 9.82 -1.17 -27.71
CA SER A 6 11.00 -0.93 -26.88
C SER A 6 10.57 -0.64 -25.44
N LEU A 7 10.69 -1.68 -24.60
CA LEU A 7 10.72 -1.60 -23.15
C LEU A 7 11.84 -0.64 -22.71
N ILE A 8 11.48 0.53 -22.17
CA ILE A 8 12.44 1.38 -21.43
C ILE A 8 12.33 1.02 -19.95
N ALA A 9 13.10 0.00 -19.56
CA ALA A 9 13.38 -0.32 -18.17
C ALA A 9 14.47 0.64 -17.65
N SER A 10 14.07 1.83 -17.19
CA SER A 10 14.99 2.75 -16.52
C SER A 10 15.24 2.31 -15.08
N LEU A 11 16.39 1.67 -14.88
CA LEU A 11 17.00 1.30 -13.61
C LEU A 11 17.27 2.57 -12.77
N LEU A 12 16.49 2.79 -11.69
CA LEU A 12 16.79 3.81 -10.70
C LEU A 12 17.45 3.15 -9.47
N VAL A 13 18.75 3.40 -9.34
CA VAL A 13 19.58 3.01 -8.21
C VAL A 13 19.04 3.67 -6.93
N ILE A 14 18.58 2.85 -5.98
CA ILE A 14 18.28 3.27 -4.61
C ILE A 14 19.62 3.40 -3.90
N THR A 15 20.18 4.61 -3.85
CA THR A 15 21.38 4.89 -3.05
C THR A 15 21.04 4.79 -1.57
N THR A 16 21.58 3.77 -0.90
CA THR A 16 21.58 3.63 0.54
C THR A 16 22.50 4.68 1.16
N PHE A 17 21.94 5.70 1.80
CA PHE A 17 22.73 6.63 2.63
C PHE A 17 22.88 6.07 4.04
N GLY A 18 24.14 5.82 4.42
CA GLY A 18 24.55 5.40 5.75
C GLY A 18 24.21 6.45 6.82
N THR A 19 23.70 5.97 7.94
CA THR A 19 23.22 6.78 9.07
C THR A 19 24.33 7.00 10.10
N SER A 20 24.64 8.26 10.39
CA SER A 20 25.29 8.64 11.65
C SER A 20 24.45 9.74 12.30
N THR A 21 23.56 9.36 13.21
CA THR A 21 22.85 10.30 14.08
C THR A 21 23.13 9.97 15.55
N ALA A 22 23.73 10.93 16.25
CA ALA A 22 23.99 10.88 17.67
C ALA A 22 22.67 10.70 18.46
N ALA A 23 22.72 9.84 19.48
CA ALA A 23 21.59 9.52 20.32
C ALA A 23 21.24 10.71 21.23
N VAL A 24 20.08 11.32 21.02
CA VAL A 24 19.42 12.18 22.01
C VAL A 24 18.04 11.59 22.31
N ALA A 25 17.73 11.43 23.60
CA ALA A 25 16.42 10.98 24.06
C ALA A 25 15.34 11.97 23.58
N GLY A 26 14.34 11.49 22.83
CA GLY A 26 13.29 12.34 22.24
C GLY A 26 13.64 13.05 20.93
N GLY A 27 14.62 12.54 20.16
CA GLY A 27 15.09 13.20 18.93
C GLY A 27 14.13 13.07 17.74
N HIS A 28 13.88 14.20 17.06
CA HIS A 28 13.34 14.27 15.69
C HIS A 28 14.42 14.85 14.78
N ALA A 29 14.64 14.24 13.62
CA ALA A 29 15.48 14.79 12.56
C ALA A 29 14.73 14.76 11.23
N ARG A 30 14.90 15.82 10.44
CA ARG A 30 14.28 15.94 9.12
C ARG A 30 15.25 16.59 8.15
N VAL A 31 15.42 15.97 6.99
CA VAL A 31 16.20 16.51 5.87
C VAL A 31 15.28 16.61 4.66
N ARG A 32 15.37 17.71 3.92
CA ARG A 32 14.65 17.93 2.67
C ARG A 32 15.55 18.61 1.66
N GLY A 33 15.30 18.34 0.38
CA GLY A 33 16.03 18.99 -0.71
C GLY A 33 15.31 18.78 -2.04
N ALA A 34 15.64 19.65 -2.99
CA ALA A 34 15.24 19.52 -4.38
C ALA A 34 16.34 20.14 -5.26
N HIS A 35 16.50 19.60 -6.46
CA HIS A 35 17.44 20.10 -7.47
C HIS A 35 16.88 19.83 -8.86
N THR A 36 17.31 20.64 -9.84
CA THR A 36 17.10 20.31 -11.25
C THR A 36 17.89 19.06 -11.60
N ASN A 37 17.36 18.23 -12.49
CA ASN A 37 17.99 16.97 -12.89
C ASN A 37 18.36 16.98 -14.38
N ALA A 38 19.21 16.03 -14.77
CA ALA A 38 19.69 15.91 -16.15
C ALA A 38 18.59 15.59 -17.17
N ALA A 39 17.43 15.10 -16.72
CA ALA A 39 16.27 14.84 -17.57
C ALA A 39 15.47 16.12 -17.89
N GLY A 40 15.94 17.29 -17.46
CA GLY A 40 15.28 18.58 -17.70
C GLY A 40 14.11 18.88 -16.75
N GLY A 41 13.97 18.10 -15.67
CA GLY A 41 12.95 18.31 -14.64
C GLY A 41 13.54 18.57 -13.25
N VAL A 42 12.77 18.24 -12.21
CA VAL A 42 13.15 18.44 -10.80
C VAL A 42 13.08 17.12 -10.04
N SER A 43 14.13 16.82 -9.28
CA SER A 43 14.16 15.73 -8.32
C SER A 43 14.19 16.29 -6.91
N GLY A 44 13.37 15.74 -6.02
CA GLY A 44 13.31 16.22 -4.64
C GLY A 44 12.78 15.19 -3.67
N GLY A 45 12.93 15.47 -2.38
CA GLY A 45 12.51 14.55 -1.34
C GLY A 45 12.62 15.09 0.07
N THR A 46 12.18 14.26 1.00
CA THR A 46 12.25 14.50 2.43
C THR A 46 12.37 13.18 3.16
N VAL A 47 13.27 13.12 4.13
CA VAL A 47 13.36 12.03 5.10
C VAL A 47 13.16 12.62 6.49
N ALA A 48 12.41 11.93 7.33
CA ALA A 48 12.27 12.26 8.73
C ALA A 48 12.38 11.00 9.58
N VAL A 49 13.08 11.11 10.70
CA VAL A 49 13.16 10.08 11.74
C VAL A 49 12.78 10.70 13.06
N SER A 50 12.10 9.94 13.92
CA SER A 50 11.80 10.38 15.28
C SER A 50 11.86 9.22 16.25
N ARG A 51 12.30 9.51 17.48
CA ARG A 51 12.23 8.61 18.63
C ARG A 51 11.20 9.16 19.62
N GLY A 52 10.17 8.37 19.90
CA GLY A 52 9.13 8.72 20.85
C GLY A 52 9.37 8.13 22.24
N PRO A 53 8.41 8.31 23.16
CA PRO A 53 8.43 7.72 24.49
C PRO A 53 8.61 6.20 24.44
N HIS A 54 9.19 5.65 25.51
CA HIS A 54 9.37 4.21 25.72
C HIS A 54 10.11 3.48 24.58
N GLY A 55 11.01 4.17 23.86
CA GLY A 55 11.83 3.57 22.81
C GLY A 55 11.14 3.40 21.46
N SER A 56 9.94 3.97 21.28
CA SER A 56 9.26 3.95 19.98
C SER A 56 10.06 4.72 18.92
N THR A 57 10.02 4.26 17.67
CA THR A 57 10.71 4.91 16.55
C THR A 57 9.82 5.00 15.33
N LEU A 58 10.03 6.06 14.55
CA LEU A 58 9.41 6.27 13.24
C LEU A 58 10.53 6.68 12.29
N ALA A 59 10.54 6.11 11.09
CA ALA A 59 11.29 6.59 9.95
C ALA A 59 10.34 6.73 8.77
N ARG A 60 10.39 7.86 8.06
CA ARG A 60 9.59 8.07 6.85
C ARG A 60 10.39 8.83 5.80
N GLY A 61 10.23 8.41 4.56
CA GLY A 61 10.80 9.06 3.38
C GLY A 61 9.74 9.30 2.33
N ARG A 62 9.87 10.39 1.59
CA ARG A 62 9.17 10.58 0.32
C ARG A 62 10.08 11.30 -0.67
N GLY A 63 9.93 10.97 -1.95
CA GLY A 63 10.68 11.59 -3.02
C GLY A 63 9.85 11.65 -4.29
N PHE A 64 10.30 12.48 -5.22
CA PHE A 64 9.75 12.58 -6.56
C PHE A 64 10.85 12.95 -7.55
N ALA A 65 10.59 12.68 -8.82
CA ALA A 65 11.36 13.16 -9.96
C ALA A 65 10.41 13.46 -11.12
N THR A 66 10.64 14.56 -11.81
CA THR A 66 10.02 14.87 -13.11
C THR A 66 11.07 14.96 -14.20
N ASP A 67 10.66 14.92 -15.46
CA ASP A 67 11.50 15.23 -16.62
C ASP A 67 10.92 16.38 -17.45
N GLY A 68 11.65 16.78 -18.49
CA GLY A 68 11.22 17.82 -19.44
C GLY A 68 10.14 17.35 -20.42
N GLN A 69 9.75 16.07 -20.40
CA GLN A 69 8.76 15.48 -21.31
C GLN A 69 7.39 15.34 -20.63
N GLY A 70 7.26 15.70 -19.35
CA GLY A 70 6.01 15.63 -18.60
C GLY A 70 5.80 14.32 -17.85
N ASN A 71 6.80 13.45 -17.76
CA ASN A 71 6.74 12.29 -16.89
C ASN A 71 7.06 12.70 -15.45
N ALA A 72 6.44 12.02 -14.50
CA ALA A 72 6.70 12.19 -13.08
C ALA A 72 6.62 10.85 -12.36
N VAL A 73 7.52 10.63 -11.42
CA VAL A 73 7.45 9.53 -10.46
C VAL A 73 7.52 10.08 -9.05
N ALA A 74 6.78 9.46 -8.13
CA ALA A 74 6.83 9.78 -6.72
C ALA A 74 6.87 8.47 -5.92
N GLY A 75 7.60 8.47 -4.81
CA GLY A 75 7.73 7.33 -3.92
C GLY A 75 7.61 7.77 -2.47
N SER A 76 7.10 6.89 -1.61
CA SER A 76 7.14 7.07 -0.17
C SER A 76 7.31 5.75 0.54
N ALA A 77 7.98 5.78 1.69
CA ALA A 77 8.03 4.66 2.61
C ALA A 77 7.99 5.17 4.04
N ALA A 78 7.46 4.35 4.95
CA ALA A 78 7.59 4.60 6.37
C ALA A 78 7.69 3.29 7.13
N SER A 79 8.39 3.32 8.27
CA SER A 79 8.42 2.24 9.25
C SER A 79 8.22 2.82 10.64
N VAL A 80 7.53 2.07 11.49
CA VAL A 80 7.28 2.40 12.89
C VAL A 80 7.61 1.17 13.71
N ARG A 81 8.31 1.37 14.83
CA ARG A 81 8.45 0.39 15.90
C ARG A 81 7.85 0.97 17.17
N GLY A 82 6.86 0.29 17.73
CA GLY A 82 6.24 0.62 19.00
C GLY A 82 7.13 0.20 20.18
N PRO A 83 6.80 0.69 21.39
CA PRO A 83 7.63 0.50 22.59
C PRO A 83 7.72 -0.96 23.04
N ASN A 84 6.69 -1.76 22.75
CA ASN A 84 6.60 -3.17 23.14
C ASN A 84 6.94 -4.13 21.99
N GLY A 85 7.75 -3.68 21.02
CA GLY A 85 8.24 -4.53 19.93
C GLY A 85 7.33 -4.63 18.71
N GLY A 86 6.06 -4.20 18.78
CA GLY A 86 5.18 -4.10 17.61
C GLY A 86 5.80 -3.25 16.50
N HIS A 87 5.56 -3.60 15.24
CA HIS A 87 6.11 -2.90 14.09
C HIS A 87 5.06 -2.72 12.98
N ALA A 88 5.25 -1.70 12.16
CA ALA A 88 4.51 -1.51 10.92
C ALA A 88 5.39 -0.84 9.88
N GLN A 89 5.17 -1.15 8.61
CA GLN A 89 5.80 -0.50 7.49
C GLN A 89 4.80 -0.27 6.37
N ARG A 90 5.06 0.76 5.56
CA ARG A 90 4.31 1.04 4.33
C ARG A 90 5.26 1.51 3.25
N SER A 91 4.94 1.20 2.00
CA SER A 91 5.59 1.74 0.83
C SER A 91 4.57 2.09 -0.24
N GLY A 92 4.89 3.04 -1.10
CA GLY A 92 4.07 3.33 -2.25
C GLY A 92 4.81 4.13 -3.32
N ARG A 93 4.47 3.86 -4.57
CA ARG A 93 5.00 4.51 -5.75
C ARG A 93 3.84 4.97 -6.62
N SER A 94 3.99 6.14 -7.22
CA SER A 94 3.08 6.65 -8.24
C SER A 94 3.89 7.10 -9.44
N ALA A 95 3.34 6.93 -10.64
CA ALA A 95 3.88 7.51 -11.85
C ALA A 95 2.77 8.20 -12.65
N ARG A 96 3.16 9.25 -13.37
CA ARG A 96 2.37 9.97 -14.36
C ARG A 96 3.23 10.03 -15.60
N TYR A 97 2.62 9.81 -16.76
CA TYR A 97 3.34 9.75 -18.01
C TYR A 97 2.86 10.85 -18.96
N ALA A 98 3.69 11.19 -19.94
CA ALA A 98 3.44 12.25 -20.91
C ALA A 98 2.15 12.03 -21.72
N ASP A 99 1.77 10.77 -21.94
CA ASP A 99 0.53 10.37 -22.64
C ASP A 99 -0.74 10.54 -21.79
N GLY A 100 -0.63 11.03 -20.55
CA GLY A 100 -1.75 11.23 -19.62
C GLY A 100 -2.09 10.01 -18.77
N SER A 101 -1.46 8.86 -19.02
CA SER A 101 -1.61 7.68 -18.18
C SER A 101 -0.97 7.87 -16.79
N ALA A 102 -1.42 7.08 -15.82
CA ALA A 102 -0.93 7.15 -14.44
C ALA A 102 -0.99 5.78 -13.77
N SER A 103 -0.05 5.52 -12.88
CA SER A 103 0.01 4.30 -12.08
C SER A 103 0.20 4.62 -10.61
N HIS A 104 -0.28 3.74 -9.76
CA HIS A 104 0.01 3.73 -8.33
C HIS A 104 0.15 2.29 -7.86
N GLN A 105 1.12 2.03 -7.00
CA GLN A 105 1.27 0.78 -6.27
C GLN A 105 1.57 1.12 -4.81
N SER A 106 0.99 0.39 -3.87
CA SER A 106 1.33 0.52 -2.46
C SER A 106 1.19 -0.79 -1.70
N SER A 107 1.94 -0.87 -0.62
CA SER A 107 1.85 -1.97 0.34
C SER A 107 2.01 -1.45 1.77
N SER A 108 1.45 -2.19 2.72
CA SER A 108 1.65 -1.97 4.15
C SER A 108 1.60 -3.30 4.87
N SER A 109 2.45 -3.50 5.87
CA SER A 109 2.41 -4.69 6.71
C SER A 109 2.81 -4.35 8.13
N GLY A 110 2.48 -5.20 9.08
CA GLY A 110 2.90 -5.02 10.46
C GLY A 110 2.55 -6.20 11.34
N TYR A 111 3.09 -6.18 12.55
CA TYR A 111 2.68 -7.05 13.65
C TYR A 111 2.57 -6.24 14.94
N SER A 112 1.61 -6.59 15.79
CA SER A 112 1.47 -6.04 17.12
C SER A 112 2.43 -6.72 18.09
N ALA A 113 2.67 -6.08 19.24
CA ALA A 113 3.43 -6.68 20.33
C ALA A 113 2.82 -8.00 20.83
N ALA A 114 1.50 -8.13 20.72
CA ALA A 114 0.75 -9.32 21.13
C ALA A 114 0.80 -10.46 20.09
N GLY A 115 1.46 -10.28 18.95
CA GLY A 115 1.64 -11.32 17.93
C GLY A 115 0.61 -11.34 16.80
N GLY A 116 -0.35 -10.40 16.77
CA GLY A 116 -1.25 -10.25 15.62
C GLY A 116 -0.52 -9.61 14.44
N SER A 117 -0.90 -9.91 13.21
CA SER A 117 -0.26 -9.36 12.01
C SER A 117 -1.26 -8.87 10.97
N TYR A 118 -0.80 -8.02 10.06
CA TYR A 118 -1.53 -7.67 8.86
C TYR A 118 -0.60 -7.44 7.69
N ALA A 119 -1.11 -7.63 6.49
CA ALA A 119 -0.49 -7.20 5.24
C ALA A 119 -1.57 -6.69 4.29
N THR A 120 -1.25 -5.66 3.51
CA THR A 120 -2.10 -5.15 2.46
C THR A 120 -1.25 -4.68 1.29
N SER A 121 -1.74 -4.89 0.08
CA SER A 121 -1.11 -4.40 -1.14
C SER A 121 -2.19 -4.03 -2.14
N GLY A 122 -1.93 -2.99 -2.93
CA GLY A 122 -2.84 -2.62 -3.99
C GLY A 122 -2.18 -1.82 -5.09
N TYR A 123 -2.90 -1.70 -6.19
CA TYR A 123 -2.50 -0.89 -7.32
C TYR A 123 -3.70 -0.11 -7.86
N GLY A 124 -3.40 0.94 -8.61
CA GLY A 124 -4.35 1.66 -9.44
C GLY A 124 -3.67 2.07 -10.74
N GLN A 125 -4.38 2.01 -11.84
CA GLN A 125 -3.94 2.43 -13.16
C GLN A 125 -5.00 3.30 -13.80
N ARG A 126 -4.55 4.30 -14.56
CA ARG A 126 -5.36 5.02 -15.53
C ARG A 126 -4.60 5.01 -16.85
N ASN A 127 -5.23 4.53 -17.90
CA ASN A 127 -4.65 4.53 -19.25
C ASN A 127 -4.80 5.92 -19.89
N ALA A 128 -4.12 6.13 -21.02
CA ALA A 128 -4.17 7.38 -21.77
C ALA A 128 -5.58 7.71 -22.29
N ASP A 129 -6.38 6.67 -22.59
CA ASP A 129 -7.78 6.78 -23.00
C ASP A 129 -8.77 7.10 -21.86
N GLY A 130 -8.26 7.20 -20.63
CA GLY A 130 -9.05 7.50 -19.43
C GLY A 130 -9.64 6.27 -18.72
N THR A 131 -9.52 5.06 -19.28
CA THR A 131 -9.93 3.83 -18.61
C THR A 131 -9.13 3.59 -17.33
N ARG A 132 -9.76 3.02 -16.30
CA ARG A 132 -9.19 2.82 -14.97
C ARG A 132 -9.31 1.38 -14.54
N SER A 133 -8.34 0.94 -13.74
CA SER A 133 -8.38 -0.33 -13.02
C SER A 133 -7.70 -0.17 -11.67
N ASP A 134 -8.24 -0.78 -10.62
CA ASP A 134 -7.64 -0.81 -9.30
C ASP A 134 -7.90 -2.14 -8.61
N ALA A 135 -6.98 -2.51 -7.71
CA ALA A 135 -7.20 -3.63 -6.82
C ALA A 135 -6.46 -3.43 -5.50
N ARG A 136 -6.98 -4.04 -4.45
CA ARG A 136 -6.34 -4.14 -3.14
C ARG A 136 -6.64 -5.50 -2.53
N SER A 137 -5.63 -6.10 -1.92
CA SER A 137 -5.78 -7.28 -1.06
C SER A 137 -5.29 -6.95 0.34
N THR A 138 -5.95 -7.50 1.34
CA THR A 138 -5.64 -7.32 2.76
C THR A 138 -5.77 -8.66 3.47
N THR A 139 -4.78 -9.01 4.27
CA THR A 139 -4.81 -10.15 5.19
C THR A 139 -4.50 -9.67 6.60
N VAL A 140 -5.17 -10.25 7.59
CA VAL A 140 -5.00 -9.97 9.02
C VAL A 140 -5.04 -11.28 9.78
N HIS A 141 -4.16 -11.44 10.76
CA HIS A 141 -4.18 -12.54 11.71
C HIS A 141 -4.28 -11.99 13.13
N GLY A 142 -5.25 -12.49 13.89
CA GLY A 142 -5.47 -12.08 15.27
C GLY A 142 -4.42 -12.68 16.20
N ALA A 143 -3.97 -11.88 17.17
CA ALA A 143 -3.02 -12.32 18.20
C ALA A 143 -3.50 -13.52 19.04
N ARG A 144 -4.83 -13.68 19.16
CA ARG A 144 -5.49 -14.74 19.94
C ARG A 144 -6.23 -15.72 19.03
N GLY A 145 -5.79 -15.85 17.78
CA GLY A 145 -6.48 -16.61 16.75
C GLY A 145 -7.46 -15.75 15.93
N GLY A 146 -7.99 -16.39 14.90
CA GLY A 146 -8.82 -15.75 13.88
C GLY A 146 -8.02 -15.04 12.79
N SER A 147 -8.68 -14.79 11.68
CA SER A 147 -8.10 -14.20 10.48
C SER A 147 -9.15 -13.42 9.69
N TYR A 148 -8.66 -12.50 8.87
CA TYR A 148 -9.44 -11.83 7.84
C TYR A 148 -8.62 -11.81 6.55
N ALA A 149 -9.27 -12.10 5.43
CA ALA A 149 -8.75 -11.88 4.10
C ALA A 149 -9.80 -11.11 3.30
N GLY A 150 -9.41 -10.03 2.64
CA GLY A 150 -10.30 -9.24 1.82
C GLY A 150 -9.63 -8.81 0.53
N SER A 151 -10.37 -8.79 -0.56
CA SER A 151 -9.92 -8.23 -1.83
C SER A 151 -10.96 -7.25 -2.35
N THR A 152 -10.51 -6.17 -2.95
CA THR A 152 -11.34 -5.20 -3.68
C THR A 152 -10.74 -5.04 -5.06
N SER A 153 -11.57 -5.02 -6.09
CA SER A 153 -11.15 -4.73 -7.46
C SER A 153 -12.20 -3.88 -8.15
N GLY A 154 -11.76 -2.97 -9.01
CA GLY A 154 -12.64 -2.17 -9.84
C GLY A 154 -12.03 -1.90 -11.21
N ALA A 155 -12.89 -1.75 -12.21
CA ALA A 155 -12.49 -1.37 -13.55
C ALA A 155 -13.58 -0.53 -14.23
N SER A 156 -13.17 0.30 -15.20
CA SER A 156 -14.09 1.09 -16.02
C SER A 156 -15.15 0.21 -16.68
N GLY A 157 -16.42 0.50 -16.42
CA GLY A 157 -17.56 -0.25 -16.96
C GLY A 157 -17.96 -1.49 -16.17
N GLU A 158 -17.12 -1.96 -15.23
CA GLU A 158 -17.35 -3.20 -14.48
C GLU A 158 -17.83 -2.97 -13.03
N GLY A 159 -17.75 -1.73 -12.52
CA GLY A 159 -18.08 -1.44 -11.12
C GLY A 159 -16.94 -1.80 -10.15
N ILE A 160 -17.27 -1.98 -8.87
CA ILE A 160 -16.34 -2.32 -7.80
C ILE A 160 -16.85 -3.58 -7.09
N THR A 161 -16.01 -4.59 -6.99
CA THR A 161 -16.27 -5.83 -6.24
C THR A 161 -15.38 -5.88 -5.02
N HIS A 162 -15.95 -6.20 -3.86
CA HIS A 162 -15.24 -6.52 -2.63
C HIS A 162 -15.60 -7.93 -2.18
N THR A 163 -14.62 -8.80 -1.98
CA THR A 163 -14.81 -10.10 -1.33
C THR A 163 -14.09 -10.12 0.00
N SER A 164 -14.65 -10.86 0.97
CA SER A 164 -14.03 -11.03 2.27
C SER A 164 -14.30 -12.40 2.85
N THR A 165 -13.32 -12.92 3.56
CA THR A 165 -13.40 -14.11 4.40
C THR A 165 -12.90 -13.72 5.78
N ALA A 166 -13.68 -14.02 6.81
CA ALA A 166 -13.27 -13.87 8.20
C ALA A 166 -13.42 -15.20 8.93
N THR A 167 -12.50 -15.51 9.83
CA THR A 167 -12.56 -16.67 10.72
C THR A 167 -12.31 -16.19 12.13
N GLY A 168 -13.20 -16.49 13.07
CA GLY A 168 -13.00 -16.22 14.48
C GLY A 168 -12.07 -17.23 15.13
N ALA A 169 -11.52 -16.91 16.30
CA ALA A 169 -10.69 -17.83 17.06
C ALA A 169 -11.41 -19.15 17.42
N GLY A 170 -12.74 -19.11 17.58
CA GLY A 170 -13.56 -20.28 17.84
C GLY A 170 -13.89 -21.13 16.61
N GLY A 171 -13.40 -20.79 15.41
CA GLY A 171 -13.63 -21.56 14.17
C GLY A 171 -14.84 -21.14 13.35
N TYR A 172 -15.70 -20.25 13.87
CA TYR A 172 -16.78 -19.64 13.08
C TYR A 172 -16.22 -18.85 11.91
N SER A 173 -16.84 -18.92 10.75
CA SER A 173 -16.38 -18.18 9.57
C SER A 173 -17.50 -17.41 8.87
N TYR A 174 -17.12 -16.35 8.17
CA TYR A 174 -17.95 -15.57 7.28
C TYR A 174 -17.26 -15.47 5.92
N GLU A 175 -18.01 -15.68 4.85
CA GLU A 175 -17.61 -15.37 3.47
C GLU A 175 -18.64 -14.43 2.88
N GLY A 176 -18.18 -13.32 2.30
CA GLY A 176 -19.06 -12.31 1.73
C GLY A 176 -18.52 -11.66 0.47
N SER A 177 -19.44 -11.19 -0.35
CA SER A 177 -19.15 -10.42 -1.56
C SER A 177 -20.11 -9.25 -1.69
N THR A 178 -19.57 -8.06 -1.95
CA THR A 178 -20.33 -6.85 -2.28
C THR A 178 -19.91 -6.38 -3.65
N HIS A 179 -20.86 -6.11 -4.53
CA HIS A 179 -20.63 -5.52 -5.83
C HIS A 179 -21.41 -4.21 -5.96
N VAL A 180 -20.74 -3.16 -6.43
CA VAL A 180 -21.29 -1.82 -6.62
C VAL A 180 -21.11 -1.42 -8.09
N SER A 181 -22.21 -1.18 -8.78
CA SER A 181 -22.22 -0.69 -10.16
C SER A 181 -23.11 0.55 -10.30
N GLN A 182 -23.27 1.06 -11.53
CA GLN A 182 -24.22 2.15 -11.80
C GLN A 182 -25.68 1.71 -11.58
N ASP A 183 -25.95 0.41 -11.72
CA ASP A 183 -27.30 -0.17 -11.64
C ASP A 183 -27.70 -0.53 -10.21
N GLY A 184 -26.78 -0.45 -9.25
CA GLY A 184 -27.07 -0.64 -7.83
C GLY A 184 -25.97 -1.37 -7.06
N VAL A 185 -26.38 -1.90 -5.91
CA VAL A 185 -25.50 -2.64 -4.99
C VAL A 185 -26.06 -4.04 -4.77
N THR A 186 -25.24 -5.05 -4.96
CA THR A 186 -25.55 -6.43 -4.56
C THR A 186 -24.62 -6.87 -3.44
N HIS A 187 -25.16 -7.60 -2.48
CA HIS A 187 -24.39 -8.15 -1.36
C HIS A 187 -24.84 -9.58 -1.09
N SER A 188 -23.87 -10.44 -0.79
CA SER A 188 -24.08 -11.83 -0.38
C SER A 188 -23.13 -12.16 0.76
N GLY A 189 -23.59 -13.03 1.66
CA GLY A 189 -22.85 -13.45 2.84
C GLY A 189 -23.27 -14.85 3.29
N THR A 190 -22.33 -15.65 3.75
CA THR A 190 -22.57 -16.98 4.31
C THR A 190 -21.75 -17.13 5.59
N CYS A 191 -22.42 -17.53 6.67
CA CYS A 191 -21.77 -17.82 7.95
C CYS A 191 -21.73 -19.33 8.18
N ARG A 192 -20.63 -19.80 8.77
CA ARG A 192 -20.46 -21.21 9.13
C ARG A 192 -20.05 -21.36 10.58
N ASP A 193 -20.51 -22.44 11.20
CA ASP A 193 -20.02 -22.90 12.49
C ASP A 193 -18.64 -23.59 12.36
N PRO A 194 -17.98 -23.97 13.47
CA PRO A 194 -16.68 -24.63 13.42
C PRO A 194 -16.69 -26.02 12.77
N ALA A 195 -17.86 -26.64 12.61
CA ALA A 195 -18.02 -27.91 11.91
C ALA A 195 -18.28 -27.73 10.40
N GLY A 196 -18.41 -26.48 9.93
CA GLY A 196 -18.64 -26.13 8.52
C GLY A 196 -20.12 -26.01 8.14
N ASN A 197 -21.06 -26.19 9.07
CA ASN A 197 -22.48 -26.08 8.81
C ASN A 197 -22.85 -24.63 8.55
N VAL A 198 -23.72 -24.38 7.56
CA VAL A 198 -24.25 -23.04 7.30
C VAL A 198 -25.20 -22.65 8.43
N ILE A 199 -24.94 -21.48 9.02
CA ILE A 199 -25.76 -20.88 10.07
C ILE A 199 -26.20 -19.48 9.65
N ALA A 200 -27.21 -18.94 10.33
CA ALA A 200 -27.58 -17.56 10.14
C ALA A 200 -26.43 -16.63 10.56
N CYS A 201 -26.18 -15.62 9.74
CA CYS A 201 -25.30 -14.52 10.11
C CYS A 201 -26.04 -13.62 11.10
N HIS A 202 -25.49 -13.50 12.31
CA HIS A 202 -26.02 -12.67 13.39
C HIS A 202 -24.99 -11.61 13.81
#